data_AF-F7L1J8-F1
#
_entry.id   AF-F7L1J8-F1
#
_cell.length_a   1.000
_cell.length_b   1.000
_cell.length_c   1.000
_cell.angle_alpha   90.00
_cell.angle_beta   90.00
_cell.angle_gamma   90.00
#
_symmetry.space_group_name_H-M   'P 1'
#
loop_
_entity.id
_entity.type
_entity.pdbx_description
1 polymer ?
#
loop_
_entity_poly.entity_id
_entity_poly.type
_entity_poly.pdbx_seq_one_letter_code
_entity_poly.pdbx_strand_id
1 'polypeptide(L)' 'MWKLEKGDIVKCIIPDTGELTLDKEYEILDIDTSISQVEVINDKGEIKSYLWARFDKEAL' A
#
# COMPACT_ATOMS: atom_id res chain seq x y z
N MET A 1 16.45 -0.59 2.60
CA MET A 1 15.05 -1.08 2.73
C MET A 1 14.28 0.06 3.36
N TRP A 2 13.40 0.71 2.61
CA TRP A 2 12.67 1.88 3.09
C TRP A 2 11.56 1.39 4.03
N LYS A 3 11.36 2.09 5.15
CA LYS A 3 10.21 1.84 6.02
C LYS A 3 9.02 2.62 5.44
N LEU A 4 7.88 1.95 5.32
CA LEU A 4 6.63 2.60 4.97
C LEU A 4 6.17 3.47 6.16
N GLU A 5 5.67 4.65 5.85
CA GLU A 5 5.12 5.58 6.82
C GLU A 5 3.76 6.10 6.36
N LYS A 6 2.94 6.55 7.32
CA LYS A 6 1.67 7.19 7.00
C LYS A 6 1.90 8.43 6.13
N GLY A 7 1.12 8.55 5.06
CA GLY A 7 1.25 9.60 4.05
C GLY A 7 2.23 9.28 2.92
N ASP A 8 2.93 8.14 2.98
CA ASP A 8 3.74 7.71 1.84
C ASP A 8 2.86 7.38 0.63
N ILE A 9 3.31 7.82 -0.54
CA ILE A 9 2.75 7.39 -1.82
C ILE A 9 3.53 6.17 -2.28
N VAL A 10 2.80 5.09 -2.54
CA VAL A 10 3.38 3.80 -2.90
C VAL A 10 2.68 3.17 -4.08
N LYS A 11 3.43 2.35 -4.82
CA LYS A 11 2.90 1.46 -5.85
C LYS A 11 2.90 0.04 -5.31
N CYS A 12 1.79 -0.67 -5.45
CA CYS A 12 1.71 -2.03 -4.94
C CYS A 12 2.35 -3.04 -5.92
N ILE A 13 3.12 -4.00 -5.41
CA ILE A 13 3.95 -4.90 -6.23
C ILE A 13 3.36 -6.31 -6.36
N ILE A 14 2.57 -6.80 -5.39
CA ILE A 14 2.16 -8.22 -5.36
C ILE A 14 0.63 -8.39 -5.30
N PRO A 15 0.03 -8.97 -6.35
CA PRO A 15 -1.34 -9.45 -6.33
C PRO A 15 -1.34 -10.95 -5.98
N ASP A 16 -1.49 -11.33 -4.70
CA ASP A 16 -1.66 -12.75 -4.36
C ASP A 16 -3.14 -13.20 -4.42
N THR A 17 -4.08 -12.26 -4.45
CA THR A 17 -5.53 -12.54 -4.45
C THR A 17 -6.34 -11.74 -5.47
N GLY A 18 -5.67 -11.08 -6.42
CA GLY A 18 -6.29 -10.74 -7.70
C GLY A 18 -7.04 -9.42 -7.82
N GLU A 19 -6.78 -8.38 -7.01
CA GLU A 19 -6.89 -7.02 -7.56
C GLU A 19 -6.04 -5.97 -6.83
N LEU A 20 -4.82 -5.85 -7.34
CA LEU A 20 -3.93 -4.70 -7.22
C LEU A 20 -3.41 -4.44 -8.65
N THR A 21 -3.92 -3.39 -9.28
CA THR A 21 -3.46 -2.97 -10.60
C THR A 21 -2.05 -2.40 -10.45
N LEU A 22 -1.05 -3.05 -11.07
CA LEU A 22 0.22 -2.40 -11.40
C LEU A 22 -0.08 -1.01 -11.99
N ASP A 23 0.75 -0.02 -11.65
CA ASP A 23 0.63 1.40 -12.06
C ASP A 23 -0.39 2.28 -11.32
N LYS A 24 -1.00 1.82 -10.22
CA LYS A 24 -1.76 2.73 -9.34
C LYS A 24 -0.96 3.16 -8.11
N GLU A 25 -1.04 4.45 -7.85
CA GLU A 25 -0.52 5.09 -6.65
C GLU A 25 -1.56 4.98 -5.54
N TYR A 26 -1.07 4.71 -4.34
CA TYR A 26 -1.85 4.60 -3.12
C TYR A 26 -1.18 5.42 -2.03
N GLU A 27 -1.96 6.12 -1.23
CA GLU A 27 -1.47 6.79 -0.02
C GLU A 27 -1.65 5.86 1.18
N ILE A 28 -0.60 5.70 2.00
CA ILE A 28 -0.68 4.93 3.24
C ILE A 28 -1.47 5.72 4.29
N LEU A 29 -2.59 5.15 4.76
CA LEU A 29 -3.38 5.70 5.85
C LEU A 29 -2.90 5.20 7.22
N ASP A 30 -2.58 3.91 7.32
CA ASP A 30 -2.16 3.26 8.55
C ASP A 30 -1.34 1.98 8.28
N ILE A 31 -0.48 1.62 9.23
CA ILE A 31 0.37 0.42 9.17
C ILE A 31 0.31 -0.28 10.51
N ASP A 32 -0.31 -1.46 10.54
CA ASP A 32 -0.25 -2.35 11.69
C ASP A 32 0.84 -3.41 11.47
N THR A 33 2.03 -3.13 12.02
CA THR A 33 3.15 -4.07 11.96
C THR A 33 2.94 -5.35 12.78
N SER A 34 2.00 -5.34 13.74
CA SER A 34 1.72 -6.50 14.61
C SER A 34 1.10 -7.65 13.81
N ILE A 35 0.28 -7.31 12.81
CA ILE A 35 -0.40 -8.26 11.93
C ILE A 35 0.02 -8.13 10.46
N SER A 36 1.04 -7.32 10.18
CA SER A 36 1.52 -7.04 8.81
C SER A 36 0.39 -6.55 7.89
N GLN A 37 -0.46 -5.67 8.41
CA GLN A 37 -1.54 -5.03 7.67
C GLN A 37 -1.17 -3.60 7.30
N VAL A 38 -1.59 -3.18 6.12
CA VAL A 38 -1.46 -1.81 5.64
C VAL A 38 -2.81 -1.34 5.13
N GLU A 39 -3.25 -0.19 5.59
CA GLU A 39 -4.43 0.50 5.08
C GLU A 39 -4.00 1.60 4.11
N VAL A 40 -4.63 1.64 2.95
CA VAL A 40 -4.33 2.57 1.88
C VAL A 40 -5.59 3.18 1.29
N ILE A 41 -5.44 4.37 0.71
CA ILE A 41 -6.50 5.03 -0.08
C ILE A 41 -6.01 5.21 -1.52
N ASN A 42 -6.92 4.98 -2.47
CA ASN A 42 -6.63 5.21 -3.89
C ASN A 42 -7.11 6.61 -4.34
N ASP A 43 -6.80 6.96 -5.59
CA ASP A 43 -7.21 8.20 -6.25
C ASP A 43 -8.73 8.45 -6.25
N LYS A 44 -9.53 7.39 -6.12
CA LYS A 44 -10.99 7.43 -6.08
C LYS A 44 -11.55 7.63 -4.67
N GLY A 45 -10.70 7.71 -3.67
CA GLY A 45 -11.10 7.78 -2.25
C GLY A 45 -11.58 6.45 -1.68
N GLU A 46 -11.32 5.32 -2.36
CA GLU A 46 -11.65 3.99 -1.85
C GLU A 46 -10.55 3.53 -0.89
N ILE A 47 -10.95 3.22 0.35
CA ILE A 47 -10.07 2.69 1.37
C ILE A 47 -9.98 1.18 1.20
N LYS A 48 -8.76 0.66 1.17
CA LYS A 48 -8.48 -0.79 1.11
C LYS A 48 -7.45 -1.16 2.17
N SER A 49 -7.67 -2.30 2.81
CA SER A 49 -6.75 -2.87 3.77
C SER A 49 -6.13 -4.15 3.22
N TYR A 50 -4.81 -4.25 3.25
CA TYR A 50 -4.08 -5.39 2.74
C TYR A 50 -3.28 -6.07 3.85
N LEU A 51 -3.44 -7.38 3.96
CA LEU A 51 -2.59 -8.24 4.79
C LEU A 51 -1.46 -8.78 3.93
N TRP A 52 -0.23 -8.76 4.45
CA TRP A 52 0.96 -9.31 3.79
C TRP A 52 1.27 -8.71 2.40
N ALA A 53 0.81 -7.49 2.11
CA ALA A 53 1.13 -6.82 0.86
C ALA A 53 2.54 -6.23 0.87
N ARG A 54 3.17 -6.24 -0.31
CA ARG A 54 4.42 -5.52 -0.57
C ARG A 54 4.16 -4.30 -1.42
N PHE A 55 4.65 -3.16 -0.93
CA PHE A 55 4.59 -1.87 -1.59
C PHE A 55 6.00 -1.43 -1.95
N ASP A 56 6.16 -0.86 -3.15
CA ASP A 56 7.36 -0.13 -3.55
C ASP A 56 7.10 1.34 -3.30
N LYS A 57 7.99 1.96 -2.54
CA LYS A 57 7.99 3.40 -2.36
C LYS A 57 8.78 3.98 -3.53
N GLU A 58 8.13 4.78 -4.37
CA GLU A 58 8.89 5.52 -5.37
C GLU A 58 9.85 6.48 -4.66
N ALA A 59 11.11 6.44 -5.07
CA ALA A 59 12.09 7.40 -4.59
C ALA A 59 11.78 8.76 -5.21
N LEU A 60 11.23 9.67 -4.41
CA LEU A 60 11.14 11.10 -4.71
C LEU A 60 12.53 11.73 -4.85
#